data_AF-A0A0F5JAD6-F1
#
_entry.id   AF-A0A0F5JAD6-F1
#
_cell.length_a   1.000
_cell.length_b   1.000
_cell.length_c   1.000
_cell.angle_alpha   90.00
_cell.angle_beta   90.00
_cell.angle_gamma   90.00
#
_symmetry.space_group_name_H-M   'P 1'
#
loop_
_entity.id
_entity.type
_entity.pdbx_description
1 polymer ?
#
loop_
_entity_poly.entity_id
_entity_poly.type
_entity_poly.pdbx_seq_one_letter_code
_entity_poly.pdbx_strand_id
1 'polypeptide(L)'
;MTNKRFGVLLLFILLVSFGAQAQRATSMRINEVLVINEDNFVDDYGKRHGWIELFNTSAGTVNIAGCFLTDDKNNPKKYPIPKGDVLTQIPPHQHTLFWADGEPNRGTFHVNFTLDPSKENYIALYDADGKSLIDEITIPAAQKPDVSYGRIIDGKEEWAQLTKVTPSTNNLTLDSNEKIENFKTNDSLGIGMTITAMAVVFLGLLLLFLIFKQVGKAAIAASKRNAQKAGAPVNVNTPDEVSGEVFAAIATALYEMSDDNHDIEHTVLTIRKVRRAYSPWSSKIYSLRETPRK
;
A
#
# COMPACT_ATOMS: atom_id res chain seq x y z
N MET A 1 27.68 46.92 -15.08
CA MET A 1 27.29 45.86 -14.12
C MET A 1 25.83 45.98 -13.61
N THR A 2 25.05 46.95 -14.07
CA THR A 2 23.70 47.27 -13.60
C THR A 2 22.58 46.43 -14.25
N ASN A 3 22.75 46.00 -15.51
CA ASN A 3 21.68 45.32 -16.25
C ASN A 3 21.42 43.87 -15.78
N LYS A 4 22.43 43.18 -15.21
CA LYS A 4 22.27 41.81 -14.67
C LYS A 4 21.50 41.80 -13.34
N ARG A 5 21.59 42.87 -12.54
CA ARG A 5 20.86 43.00 -11.27
C ARG A 5 19.38 43.29 -11.49
N PHE A 6 19.05 44.03 -12.54
CA PHE A 6 17.67 44.32 -12.93
C PHE A 6 16.93 43.06 -13.40
N GLY A 7 17.59 42.19 -14.19
CA GLY A 7 17.02 40.92 -14.62
C GLY A 7 16.75 39.93 -13.48
N VAL A 8 17.63 39.86 -12.48
CA VAL A 8 17.43 39.01 -11.29
C VAL A 8 16.28 39.51 -10.43
N LEU A 9 16.13 40.83 -10.30
CA LEU A 9 15.05 41.44 -9.52
C LEU A 9 13.68 41.26 -10.19
N LEU A 10 13.65 41.30 -11.53
CA LEU A 10 12.45 41.03 -12.33
C LEU A 10 12.06 39.54 -12.30
N LEU A 11 13.04 38.63 -12.28
CA LEU A 11 12.82 37.19 -12.08
C LEU A 11 12.30 36.89 -10.66
N PHE A 12 12.80 37.60 -9.64
CA PHE A 12 12.31 37.48 -8.26
C PHE A 12 10.87 37.98 -8.11
N ILE A 13 10.52 39.09 -8.76
CA ILE A 13 9.13 39.59 -8.80
C ILE A 13 8.22 38.61 -9.54
N LEU A 14 8.68 38.00 -10.64
CA LEU A 14 7.90 36.99 -11.38
C LEU A 14 7.67 35.71 -10.54
N LEU A 15 8.68 35.29 -9.78
CA LEU A 15 8.59 34.14 -8.86
C LEU A 15 7.69 34.40 -7.65
N VAL A 16 7.69 35.63 -7.12
CA VAL A 16 6.80 36.04 -6.01
C VAL A 16 5.34 36.20 -6.49
N SER A 17 5.13 36.55 -7.75
CA SER A 17 3.79 36.71 -8.35
C SER A 17 3.05 35.37 -8.54
N PHE A 18 3.77 34.25 -8.54
CA PHE A 18 3.20 32.91 -8.64
C PHE A 18 2.85 32.29 -7.26
N GLY A 19 3.19 32.94 -6.15
CA GLY A 19 3.13 32.36 -4.81
C GLY A 19 1.90 32.71 -3.95
N ALA A 20 0.97 33.53 -4.45
CA ALA A 20 -0.17 33.99 -3.65
C ALA A 20 -1.47 34.05 -4.46
N GLN A 21 -1.90 32.92 -5.03
CA GLN A 21 -3.33 32.74 -5.24
C GLN A 21 -3.93 32.33 -3.89
N ALA A 22 -4.53 33.29 -3.19
CA ALA A 22 -5.54 32.95 -2.20
C ALA A 22 -6.66 32.24 -2.96
N GLN A 23 -6.72 30.91 -2.85
CA GLN A 23 -7.71 30.12 -3.56
C GLN A 23 -9.09 30.46 -2.99
N ARG A 24 -10.02 30.81 -3.88
CA ARG A 24 -11.34 31.30 -3.51
C ARG A 24 -12.24 30.18 -2.99
N ALA A 25 -13.14 30.53 -2.07
CA ALA A 25 -14.19 29.64 -1.56
C ALA A 25 -15.06 29.04 -2.69
N THR A 26 -15.09 29.69 -3.87
CA THR A 26 -15.74 29.21 -5.09
C THR A 26 -15.30 27.82 -5.57
N SER A 27 -14.19 27.27 -5.06
CA SER A 27 -13.74 25.90 -5.35
C SER A 27 -14.35 24.84 -4.43
N MET A 28 -15.07 25.23 -3.38
CA MET A 28 -15.79 24.29 -2.53
C MET A 28 -17.04 23.80 -3.24
N ARG A 29 -17.38 22.53 -3.02
CA ARG A 29 -18.63 21.92 -3.48
C ARG A 29 -19.27 21.16 -2.33
N ILE A 30 -20.59 21.10 -2.31
CA ILE A 30 -21.31 20.14 -1.47
C ILE A 30 -21.10 18.77 -2.12
N ASN A 31 -20.59 17.80 -1.36
CA ASN A 31 -20.12 16.53 -1.89
C ASN A 31 -21.06 15.37 -1.57
N GLU A 32 -21.49 15.27 -0.32
CA GLU A 32 -22.33 14.19 0.18
C GLU A 32 -23.21 14.72 1.31
N VAL A 33 -24.45 14.25 1.37
CA VAL A 33 -25.41 14.62 2.42
C VAL A 33 -26.11 13.36 2.92
N LEU A 34 -26.09 13.16 4.23
CA LEU A 34 -26.86 12.12 4.90
C LEU A 34 -27.95 12.76 5.75
N VAL A 35 -29.22 12.45 5.45
CA VAL A 35 -30.38 13.00 6.18
C VAL A 35 -30.72 12.17 7.41
N ILE A 36 -30.71 10.84 7.27
CA ILE A 36 -31.07 9.90 8.33
C ILE A 36 -29.85 9.03 8.64
N ASN A 37 -29.32 9.20 9.85
CA ASN A 37 -28.14 8.48 10.33
C ASN A 37 -28.53 7.62 11.53
N GLU A 38 -28.66 6.31 11.32
CA GLU A 38 -29.08 5.35 12.36
C GLU A 38 -27.92 4.47 12.82
N ASP A 39 -27.03 4.05 11.91
CA ASP A 39 -25.89 3.20 12.26
C ASP A 39 -24.53 3.65 11.68
N ASN A 40 -24.45 4.84 11.08
CA ASN A 40 -23.26 5.28 10.35
C ASN A 40 -22.21 6.06 11.19
N PHE A 41 -21.89 7.30 10.81
CA PHE A 41 -20.86 8.12 11.45
C PHE A 41 -21.40 8.75 12.75
N VAL A 42 -20.55 8.89 13.76
CA VAL A 42 -20.92 9.44 15.08
C VAL A 42 -20.13 10.73 15.30
N ASP A 43 -20.77 11.75 15.87
CA ASP A 43 -20.13 13.00 16.23
C ASP A 43 -19.24 12.89 17.48
N ASP A 44 -18.51 13.95 17.79
CA ASP A 44 -17.61 14.04 18.94
C ASP A 44 -18.35 13.94 20.30
N TYR A 45 -19.68 13.99 20.29
CA TYR A 45 -20.57 13.90 21.45
C TYR A 45 -21.26 12.52 21.56
N GLY A 46 -20.87 11.56 20.72
CA GLY A 46 -21.43 10.20 20.73
C GLY A 46 -22.84 10.11 20.15
N LYS A 47 -23.27 11.10 19.35
CA LYS A 47 -24.59 11.15 18.72
C LYS A 47 -24.52 10.92 17.23
N ARG A 48 -25.64 10.42 16.69
CA ARG A 48 -25.85 10.27 15.25
C ARG A 48 -26.79 11.37 14.79
N HIS A 49 -26.29 12.21 13.90
CA HIS A 49 -27.05 13.29 13.30
C HIS A 49 -26.89 13.22 11.78
N GLY A 50 -27.85 13.81 11.07
CA GLY A 50 -27.66 14.11 9.66
C GLY A 50 -26.47 15.04 9.49
N TRP A 51 -25.83 15.00 8.33
CA TRP A 51 -24.64 15.79 8.07
C TRP A 51 -24.51 16.15 6.60
N ILE A 52 -23.68 17.16 6.36
CA ILE A 52 -23.41 17.77 5.07
C ILE A 52 -21.90 17.80 4.90
N GLU A 53 -21.39 17.18 3.86
CA GLU A 53 -19.97 17.18 3.53
C GLU A 53 -19.68 18.18 2.42
N LEU A 54 -18.61 18.95 2.60
CA LEU A 54 -18.04 19.81 1.56
C LEU A 54 -16.71 19.22 1.10
N PHE A 55 -16.41 19.38 -0.19
CA PHE A 55 -15.16 18.96 -0.80
C PHE A 55 -14.44 20.13 -1.48
N ASN A 56 -13.13 20.22 -1.27
CA ASN A 56 -12.29 21.19 -1.94
C ASN A 56 -11.81 20.64 -3.29
N THR A 57 -12.35 21.16 -4.39
CA THR A 57 -11.99 20.71 -5.75
C THR A 57 -10.64 21.24 -6.24
N SER A 58 -10.02 22.18 -5.53
CA SER A 58 -8.80 22.85 -5.97
C SER A 58 -7.52 22.13 -5.53
N ALA A 59 -6.42 22.46 -6.21
CA ALA A 59 -5.07 22.02 -5.85
C ALA A 59 -4.43 22.84 -4.70
N GLY A 60 -5.16 23.79 -4.12
CA GLY A 60 -4.71 24.67 -3.04
C GLY A 60 -5.59 24.55 -1.79
N THR A 61 -5.11 25.05 -0.66
CA THR A 61 -5.92 25.14 0.56
C THR A 61 -6.96 26.24 0.41
N VAL A 62 -8.23 25.92 0.70
CA VAL A 62 -9.36 26.86 0.65
C VAL A 62 -9.82 27.17 2.07
N ASN A 63 -9.92 28.45 2.40
CA ASN A 63 -10.47 28.88 3.69
C ASN A 63 -11.96 29.17 3.57
N ILE A 64 -12.79 28.41 4.29
CA ILE A 64 -14.25 28.57 4.33
C ILE A 64 -14.73 29.45 5.50
N ALA A 65 -13.82 29.97 6.33
CA ALA A 65 -14.17 30.85 7.44
C ALA A 65 -15.00 32.05 6.97
N GLY A 66 -16.15 32.26 7.60
CA GLY A 66 -17.08 33.35 7.28
C GLY A 66 -17.99 33.11 6.08
N CYS A 67 -17.85 31.98 5.36
CA CYS A 67 -18.87 31.52 4.41
C CYS A 67 -20.17 31.18 5.17
N PHE A 68 -21.26 31.00 4.44
CA PHE A 68 -22.56 30.67 5.02
C PHE A 68 -23.10 29.36 4.47
N LEU A 69 -23.58 28.49 5.36
CA LEU A 69 -24.36 27.32 5.01
C LEU A 69 -25.83 27.58 5.33
N THR A 70 -26.73 27.10 4.49
CA THR A 70 -28.17 27.26 4.72
C THR A 70 -28.96 26.11 4.13
N ASP A 71 -30.07 25.78 4.78
CA ASP A 71 -31.15 24.93 4.30
C ASP A 71 -32.40 25.73 3.87
N ASP A 72 -32.33 27.05 3.87
CA ASP A 72 -33.44 27.95 3.55
C ASP A 72 -33.03 28.95 2.46
N LYS A 73 -33.67 28.84 1.30
CA LYS A 73 -33.45 29.70 0.13
C LYS A 73 -33.77 31.18 0.40
N ASN A 74 -34.62 31.46 1.38
CA ASN A 74 -34.97 32.82 1.78
C ASN A 74 -34.02 33.38 2.84
N ASN A 75 -33.12 32.56 3.39
CA ASN A 75 -32.13 32.97 4.38
C ASN A 75 -30.71 32.48 3.99
N PRO A 76 -30.04 33.13 3.01
CA PRO A 76 -28.68 32.78 2.60
C PRO A 76 -27.62 32.83 3.70
N LYS A 77 -27.90 33.52 4.81
CA LYS A 77 -26.95 33.76 5.91
C LYS A 77 -27.30 32.96 7.17
N LYS A 78 -28.06 31.87 7.04
CA LYS A 78 -28.61 31.12 8.18
C LYS A 78 -27.55 30.63 9.15
N TYR A 79 -26.53 29.91 8.67
CA TYR A 79 -25.39 29.48 9.48
C TYR A 79 -24.09 30.15 9.01
N PRO A 80 -23.55 31.13 9.76
CA PRO A 80 -22.22 31.68 9.50
C PRO A 80 -21.14 30.71 10.00
N ILE A 81 -20.24 30.26 9.14
CA ILE A 81 -19.09 29.45 9.54
C ILE A 81 -18.15 30.33 10.38
N PRO A 82 -17.86 29.97 11.65
CA PRO A 82 -17.00 30.77 12.52
C PRO A 82 -15.63 31.09 11.90
N LYS A 83 -15.08 32.26 12.26
CA LYS A 83 -13.75 32.69 11.84
C LYS A 83 -12.73 32.35 12.93
N GLY A 84 -11.51 32.01 12.51
CA GLY A 84 -10.37 31.82 13.41
C GLY A 84 -10.09 30.37 13.82
N ASP A 85 -10.95 29.43 13.42
CA ASP A 85 -10.66 28.00 13.54
C ASP A 85 -9.69 27.57 12.43
N VAL A 86 -8.67 26.77 12.77
CA VAL A 86 -7.69 26.27 11.79
C VAL A 86 -8.34 25.22 10.88
N LEU A 87 -9.34 24.49 11.37
CA LEU A 87 -10.02 23.44 10.64
C LEU A 87 -10.90 23.97 9.49
N THR A 88 -11.17 25.28 9.43
CA THR A 88 -11.83 25.90 8.27
C THR A 88 -10.90 26.10 7.08
N GLN A 89 -9.61 25.73 7.20
CA GLN A 89 -8.65 25.72 6.09
C GLN A 89 -8.60 24.32 5.48
N ILE A 90 -9.42 24.10 4.45
CA ILE A 90 -9.59 22.78 3.83
C ILE A 90 -8.43 22.53 2.86
N PRO A 91 -7.57 21.53 3.10
CA PRO A 91 -6.44 21.26 2.22
C PRO A 91 -6.90 20.85 0.80
N PRO A 92 -5.96 20.78 -0.17
CA PRO A 92 -6.28 20.37 -1.54
C PRO A 92 -6.93 19.00 -1.59
N HIS A 93 -8.04 18.87 -2.34
CA HIS A 93 -8.74 17.58 -2.51
C HIS A 93 -9.09 16.89 -1.18
N GLN A 94 -9.46 17.68 -0.17
CA GLN A 94 -9.91 17.19 1.13
C GLN A 94 -11.38 17.57 1.38
N HIS A 95 -11.96 16.84 2.32
CA HIS A 95 -13.34 16.95 2.74
C HIS A 95 -13.45 17.64 4.10
N THR A 96 -14.63 18.17 4.39
CA THR A 96 -15.00 18.65 5.72
C THR A 96 -16.49 18.42 5.94
N LEU A 97 -16.86 17.97 7.14
CA LEU A 97 -18.20 17.53 7.46
C LEU A 97 -18.84 18.47 8.47
N PHE A 98 -20.10 18.83 8.22
CA PHE A 98 -20.94 19.66 9.08
C PHE A 98 -22.12 18.84 9.60
N TRP A 99 -22.27 18.75 10.91
CA TRP A 99 -23.40 18.11 11.58
C TRP A 99 -24.64 19.02 11.52
N ALA A 100 -25.73 18.49 10.97
CA ALA A 100 -27.03 19.13 10.91
C ALA A 100 -27.88 18.79 12.14
N ASP A 101 -27.39 19.19 13.32
CA ASP A 101 -27.97 18.84 14.63
C ASP A 101 -28.70 19.99 15.32
N GLY A 102 -28.62 21.21 14.78
CA GLY A 102 -29.24 22.40 15.37
C GLY A 102 -28.50 22.95 16.60
N GLU A 103 -27.28 22.50 16.88
CA GLU A 103 -26.55 22.78 18.12
C GLU A 103 -25.22 23.51 17.85
N PRO A 104 -25.26 24.78 17.38
CA PRO A 104 -24.06 25.50 16.95
C PRO A 104 -23.05 25.80 18.06
N ASN A 105 -23.46 25.62 19.32
CA ASN A 105 -22.59 25.79 20.49
C ASN A 105 -21.64 24.58 20.69
N ARG A 106 -21.80 23.49 19.94
CA ARG A 106 -20.95 22.30 20.01
C ARG A 106 -19.64 22.42 19.23
N GLY A 107 -19.51 23.42 18.36
CA GLY A 107 -18.29 23.71 17.62
C GLY A 107 -18.56 24.26 16.22
N THR A 108 -17.47 24.62 15.52
CA THR A 108 -17.47 25.18 14.16
C THR A 108 -18.21 24.34 13.11
N PHE A 109 -18.29 23.03 13.34
CA PHE A 109 -18.87 22.07 12.40
C PHE A 109 -20.25 21.56 12.84
N HIS A 110 -20.89 22.18 13.83
CA HIS A 110 -22.27 21.93 14.20
C HIS A 110 -23.12 23.12 13.75
N VAL A 111 -24.11 22.88 12.88
CA VAL A 111 -24.90 23.96 12.27
C VAL A 111 -26.16 24.26 13.08
N ASN A 112 -26.76 25.42 12.86
CA ASN A 112 -27.94 25.86 13.61
C ASN A 112 -29.28 25.40 13.02
N PHE A 113 -29.26 24.35 12.21
CA PHE A 113 -30.45 23.76 11.59
C PHE A 113 -30.31 22.24 11.50
N THR A 114 -31.44 21.58 11.25
CA THR A 114 -31.55 20.12 11.11
C THR A 114 -32.12 19.78 9.74
N LEU A 115 -31.81 18.59 9.23
CA LEU A 115 -32.42 18.05 8.02
C LEU A 115 -33.71 17.31 8.36
N ASP A 116 -34.72 17.41 7.49
CA ASP A 116 -36.04 16.83 7.69
C ASP A 116 -36.27 15.68 6.70
N PRO A 117 -36.40 14.43 7.16
CA PRO A 117 -36.59 13.28 6.28
C PRO A 117 -37.94 13.25 5.55
N SER A 118 -38.93 14.00 6.05
CA SER A 118 -40.30 14.00 5.53
C SER A 118 -40.49 14.88 4.29
N LYS A 119 -39.55 15.77 3.99
CA LYS A 119 -39.62 16.73 2.89
C LYS A 119 -38.31 16.84 2.12
N GLU A 120 -38.33 17.59 1.03
CA GLU A 120 -37.11 17.95 0.30
C GLU A 120 -36.25 18.90 1.15
N ASN A 121 -34.94 18.70 1.14
CA ASN A 121 -33.98 19.51 1.87
C ASN A 121 -33.14 20.30 0.87
N TYR A 122 -33.41 21.59 0.74
CA TYR A 122 -32.50 22.50 0.06
C TYR A 122 -31.26 22.71 0.92
N ILE A 123 -30.08 22.77 0.31
CA ILE A 123 -28.81 23.07 0.98
C ILE A 123 -27.99 23.93 0.03
N ALA A 124 -27.44 25.02 0.55
CA ALA A 124 -26.57 25.90 -0.21
C ALA A 124 -25.39 26.42 0.60
N LEU A 125 -24.28 26.62 -0.11
CA LEU A 125 -23.07 27.26 0.38
C LEU A 125 -22.92 28.63 -0.31
N TYR A 126 -22.83 29.69 0.49
CA TYR A 126 -22.58 31.05 0.02
C TYR A 126 -21.20 31.54 0.48
N ASP A 127 -20.58 32.38 -0.34
CA ASP A 127 -19.29 33.01 -0.05
C ASP A 127 -19.42 33.98 1.16
N ALA A 128 -18.30 34.50 1.64
CA ALA A 128 -18.23 35.38 2.82
C ALA A 128 -18.96 36.73 2.66
N ASP A 129 -19.36 37.10 1.44
CA ASP A 129 -20.26 38.24 1.20
C ASP A 129 -21.74 37.93 1.58
N GLY A 130 -22.06 36.64 1.73
CA GLY A 130 -23.37 36.06 1.95
C GLY A 130 -24.40 36.43 0.89
N LYS A 131 -23.95 36.58 -0.37
CA LYS A 131 -24.77 36.81 -1.56
C LYS A 131 -24.35 35.93 -2.73
N SER A 132 -23.05 35.73 -2.89
CA SER A 132 -22.48 34.94 -3.98
C SER A 132 -22.67 33.45 -3.67
N LEU A 133 -23.49 32.78 -4.48
CA LEU A 133 -23.72 31.34 -4.36
C LEU A 133 -22.48 30.58 -4.86
N ILE A 134 -21.97 29.66 -4.04
CA ILE A 134 -20.84 28.79 -4.38
C ILE A 134 -21.35 27.46 -4.96
N ASP A 135 -22.28 26.82 -4.24
CA ASP A 135 -22.89 25.55 -4.65
C ASP A 135 -24.24 25.37 -3.96
N GLU A 136 -25.16 24.65 -4.61
CA GLU A 136 -26.46 24.28 -4.03
C GLU A 136 -26.92 22.90 -4.49
N ILE A 137 -27.74 22.26 -3.66
CA ILE A 137 -28.40 20.99 -3.96
C ILE A 137 -29.75 20.93 -3.25
N THR A 138 -30.72 20.26 -3.87
CA THR A 138 -31.96 19.87 -3.20
C THR A 138 -31.99 18.35 -3.08
N ILE A 139 -31.96 17.85 -1.85
CA ILE A 139 -32.06 16.43 -1.54
C ILE A 139 -33.53 16.02 -1.57
N PRO A 140 -33.90 14.98 -2.35
CA PRO A 140 -35.29 14.55 -2.43
C PRO A 140 -35.81 14.03 -1.08
N ALA A 141 -37.12 14.16 -0.87
CA ALA A 141 -37.80 13.63 0.31
C ALA A 141 -37.68 12.10 0.41
N ALA A 142 -38.04 11.54 1.57
CA ALA A 142 -38.12 10.09 1.81
C ALA A 142 -36.78 9.36 1.58
N GLN A 143 -35.68 9.96 2.03
CA GLN A 143 -34.39 9.26 2.12
C GLN A 143 -34.53 8.02 3.01
N LYS A 144 -33.77 6.97 2.67
CA LYS A 144 -33.68 5.79 3.52
C LYS A 144 -32.65 6.02 4.63
N PRO A 145 -32.81 5.40 5.80
CA PRO A 145 -31.75 5.36 6.81
C PRO A 145 -30.42 4.89 6.22
N ASP A 146 -29.34 5.58 6.57
CA ASP A 146 -27.96 5.25 6.19
C ASP A 146 -27.72 5.15 4.67
N VAL A 147 -28.55 5.84 3.89
CA VAL A 147 -28.32 6.08 2.45
C VAL A 147 -28.13 7.56 2.25
N SER A 148 -26.94 7.95 1.82
CA SER A 148 -26.61 9.34 1.54
C SER A 148 -26.96 9.69 0.10
N TYR A 149 -27.05 10.99 -0.15
CA TYR A 149 -27.15 11.55 -1.48
C TYR A 149 -25.87 12.32 -1.74
N GLY A 150 -25.10 11.89 -2.74
CA GLY A 150 -23.75 12.42 -2.96
C GLY A 150 -23.36 12.46 -4.42
N ARG A 151 -22.29 13.21 -4.72
CA ARG A 151 -21.68 13.24 -6.05
C ARG A 151 -21.01 11.89 -6.32
N ILE A 152 -21.22 11.30 -7.51
CA ILE A 152 -20.63 9.98 -7.84
C ILE A 152 -19.11 10.05 -7.77
N ILE A 153 -18.53 11.11 -8.36
CA ILE A 153 -17.11 11.43 -8.27
C ILE A 153 -16.99 12.75 -7.52
N ASP A 154 -16.09 12.83 -6.54
CA ASP A 154 -16.00 13.98 -5.65
C ASP A 154 -15.84 15.30 -6.42
N GLY A 155 -16.69 16.27 -6.10
CA GLY A 155 -16.71 17.59 -6.74
C GLY A 155 -17.14 17.62 -8.22
N LYS A 156 -17.65 16.53 -8.80
CA LYS A 156 -18.23 16.46 -10.16
C LYS A 156 -19.74 16.59 -10.15
N GLU A 157 -20.34 16.97 -11.28
CA GLU A 157 -21.77 17.35 -11.35
C GLU A 157 -22.79 16.22 -11.20
N GLU A 158 -22.38 14.96 -11.33
CA GLU A 158 -23.31 13.83 -11.26
C GLU A 158 -23.60 13.43 -9.82
N TRP A 159 -24.89 13.38 -9.46
CA TRP A 159 -25.37 12.98 -8.13
C TRP A 159 -26.11 11.64 -8.18
N ALA A 160 -25.99 10.85 -7.11
CA ALA A 160 -26.70 9.61 -6.94
C ALA A 160 -27.00 9.34 -5.44
N GLN A 161 -27.92 8.39 -5.20
CA GLN A 161 -28.04 7.78 -3.88
C GLN A 161 -26.87 6.81 -3.68
N LEU A 162 -26.09 7.02 -2.63
CA LEU A 162 -24.95 6.20 -2.27
C LEU A 162 -25.36 5.26 -1.15
N THR A 163 -25.28 3.95 -1.41
CA THR A 163 -25.53 2.91 -0.39
C THR A 163 -24.30 2.69 0.49
N LYS A 164 -23.12 3.02 -0.02
CA LYS A 164 -21.88 3.11 0.75
C LYS A 164 -21.69 4.58 1.10
N VAL A 165 -22.04 4.95 2.32
CA VAL A 165 -21.85 6.29 2.85
C VAL A 165 -20.36 6.50 3.16
N THR A 166 -19.82 7.66 2.78
CA THR A 166 -18.38 7.90 2.68
C THR A 166 -17.92 9.14 3.44
N PRO A 167 -18.18 9.24 4.76
CA PRO A 167 -17.80 10.41 5.53
C PRO A 167 -16.28 10.60 5.52
N SER A 168 -15.83 11.80 5.17
CA SER A 168 -14.41 12.19 5.11
C SER A 168 -13.55 11.32 4.19
N THR A 169 -14.15 10.71 3.17
CA THR A 169 -13.45 9.90 2.16
C THR A 169 -14.08 10.08 0.80
N ASN A 170 -13.42 9.60 -0.25
CA ASN A 170 -13.94 9.70 -1.61
C ASN A 170 -15.20 8.85 -1.81
N ASN A 171 -16.21 9.42 -2.47
CA ASN A 171 -17.48 8.73 -2.79
C ASN A 171 -17.29 7.55 -3.74
N LEU A 172 -16.42 7.72 -4.75
CA LEU A 172 -15.99 6.64 -5.63
C LEU A 172 -14.70 6.03 -5.11
N THR A 173 -14.81 4.85 -4.49
CA THR A 173 -13.64 4.04 -4.16
C THR A 173 -13.24 3.17 -5.34
N LEU A 174 -11.97 3.23 -5.72
CA LEU A 174 -11.37 2.35 -6.72
C LEU A 174 -11.09 0.98 -6.07
N ASP A 175 -12.15 0.28 -5.67
CA ASP A 175 -12.06 -1.02 -4.99
C ASP A 175 -11.79 -2.16 -5.99
N SER A 176 -11.91 -1.89 -7.30
CA SER A 176 -11.62 -2.83 -8.37
C SER A 176 -10.25 -2.57 -9.00
N ASN A 177 -9.45 -3.63 -9.10
CA ASN A 177 -8.28 -3.64 -9.97
C ASN A 177 -8.67 -4.38 -11.24
N GLU A 178 -8.82 -3.65 -12.34
CA GLU A 178 -9.22 -4.19 -13.64
C GLU A 178 -8.35 -5.39 -14.05
N LYS A 179 -7.05 -5.41 -13.70
CA LYS A 179 -6.20 -6.57 -14.00
C LYS A 179 -6.63 -7.79 -13.22
N ILE A 180 -6.92 -7.65 -11.92
CA ILE A 180 -7.37 -8.75 -11.05
C ILE A 180 -8.76 -9.24 -11.49
N GLU A 181 -9.66 -8.35 -11.86
CA GLU A 181 -10.99 -8.72 -12.36
C GLU A 181 -10.91 -9.42 -13.73
N ASN A 182 -10.06 -8.93 -14.62
CA ASN A 182 -9.76 -9.60 -15.89
C ASN A 182 -9.13 -10.98 -15.65
N PHE A 183 -8.26 -11.14 -14.65
CA PHE A 183 -7.75 -12.46 -14.26
C PHE A 183 -8.85 -13.37 -13.73
N LYS A 184 -9.73 -12.89 -12.84
CA LYS A 184 -10.87 -13.67 -12.34
C LYS A 184 -11.83 -14.10 -13.45
N THR A 185 -12.01 -13.25 -14.46
CA THR A 185 -12.93 -13.52 -15.58
C THR A 185 -12.32 -14.47 -16.60
N ASN A 186 -11.06 -14.24 -16.99
CA ASN A 186 -10.42 -15.00 -18.08
C ASN A 186 -9.69 -16.26 -17.59
N ASP A 187 -9.30 -16.32 -16.31
CA ASP A 187 -8.57 -17.43 -15.72
C ASP A 187 -9.04 -17.70 -14.28
N SER A 188 -10.34 -17.98 -14.14
CA SER A 188 -10.98 -18.22 -12.84
C SER A 188 -10.35 -19.38 -12.04
N LEU A 189 -9.77 -20.35 -12.74
CA LEU A 189 -9.09 -21.52 -12.16
C LEU A 189 -7.57 -21.32 -11.96
N GLY A 190 -6.99 -20.21 -12.47
CA GLY A 190 -5.56 -19.92 -12.35
C GLY A 190 -4.63 -20.75 -13.25
N ILE A 191 -5.18 -21.42 -14.26
CA ILE A 191 -4.44 -22.29 -15.18
C ILE A 191 -3.56 -21.46 -16.13
N GLY A 192 -4.08 -20.36 -16.66
CA GLY A 192 -3.31 -19.45 -17.52
C GLY A 192 -2.11 -18.83 -16.78
N MET A 193 -2.30 -18.45 -15.53
CA MET A 193 -1.24 -17.90 -14.67
C MET A 193 -0.14 -18.92 -14.39
N THR A 194 -0.51 -20.18 -14.09
CA THR A 194 0.48 -21.23 -13.84
C THR A 194 1.26 -21.61 -15.09
N ILE A 195 0.60 -21.73 -16.25
CA ILE A 195 1.27 -22.03 -17.53
C ILE A 195 2.25 -20.92 -17.91
N THR A 196 1.85 -19.65 -17.79
CA THR A 196 2.73 -18.52 -18.10
C THR A 196 3.92 -18.43 -17.16
N ALA A 197 3.71 -18.64 -15.85
CA ALA A 197 4.80 -18.69 -14.88
C ALA A 197 5.80 -19.82 -15.19
N MET A 198 5.29 -21.03 -15.50
CA MET A 198 6.14 -22.15 -15.91
C MET A 198 6.90 -21.83 -17.20
N ALA A 199 6.25 -21.26 -18.21
CA ALA A 199 6.88 -20.91 -19.48
C ALA A 199 8.03 -19.92 -19.28
N VAL A 200 7.86 -18.88 -18.46
CA VAL A 200 8.91 -17.90 -18.16
C VAL A 200 10.11 -18.56 -17.47
N VAL A 201 9.85 -19.44 -16.48
CA VAL A 201 10.91 -20.17 -15.78
C VAL A 201 11.69 -21.08 -16.74
N PHE A 202 10.99 -21.87 -17.56
CA PHE A 202 11.62 -22.74 -18.55
C PHE A 202 12.42 -21.95 -19.58
N LEU A 203 11.90 -20.82 -20.06
CA LEU A 203 12.61 -19.96 -21.01
C LEU A 203 13.87 -19.36 -20.38
N GLY A 204 13.80 -18.94 -19.12
CA GLY A 204 14.95 -18.45 -18.36
C GLY A 204 16.04 -19.52 -18.18
N LEU A 205 15.65 -20.74 -17.80
CA LEU A 205 16.59 -21.87 -17.68
C LEU A 205 17.20 -22.26 -19.03
N LEU A 206 16.40 -22.27 -20.10
CA LEU A 206 16.88 -22.56 -21.46
C LEU A 206 17.91 -21.50 -21.90
N LEU A 207 17.63 -20.22 -21.66
CA LEU A 207 18.54 -19.12 -21.98
C LEU A 207 19.85 -19.27 -21.19
N LEU A 208 19.77 -19.55 -19.89
CA LEU A 208 20.94 -19.78 -19.05
C LEU A 208 21.77 -20.98 -19.55
N PHE A 209 21.12 -22.07 -19.93
CA PHE A 209 21.77 -23.23 -20.53
C PHE A 209 22.51 -22.87 -21.83
N LEU A 210 21.90 -22.09 -22.72
CA LEU A 210 22.52 -21.65 -23.96
C LEU A 210 23.76 -20.77 -23.69
N ILE A 211 23.68 -19.86 -22.71
CA ILE A 211 24.81 -19.03 -22.29
C ILE A 211 25.96 -19.91 -21.81
N PHE A 212 25.72 -20.83 -20.86
CA PHE A 212 26.78 -21.70 -20.34
C PHE A 212 27.37 -22.61 -21.42
N LYS A 213 26.55 -23.12 -22.33
CA LYS A 213 27.01 -23.91 -23.48
C LYS A 213 27.91 -23.11 -24.41
N GLN A 214 27.59 -21.84 -24.67
CA GLN A 214 28.38 -20.98 -25.56
C GLN A 214 29.68 -20.52 -24.89
N VAL A 215 29.64 -20.16 -23.61
CA VAL A 215 30.83 -19.85 -22.80
C VAL A 215 31.75 -21.05 -22.71
N GLY A 216 31.21 -22.26 -22.46
CA GLY A 216 32.00 -23.49 -22.43
C GLY A 216 32.70 -23.78 -23.75
N LYS A 217 31.99 -23.66 -24.88
CA LYS A 217 32.59 -23.81 -26.22
C LYS A 217 33.67 -22.75 -26.49
N ALA A 218 33.43 -21.50 -26.10
CA ALA A 218 34.39 -20.42 -26.28
C ALA A 218 35.66 -20.64 -25.43
N ALA A 219 35.52 -21.11 -24.20
CA ALA A 219 36.63 -21.44 -23.31
C ALA A 219 37.51 -22.57 -23.87
N ILE A 220 36.89 -23.64 -24.39
CA ILE A 220 37.62 -24.74 -25.05
C ILE A 220 38.36 -24.22 -26.29
N ALA A 221 37.71 -23.40 -27.12
CA ALA A 221 38.33 -22.82 -28.31
C ALA A 221 39.50 -21.88 -27.98
N ALA A 222 39.37 -21.06 -26.92
CA ALA A 222 40.44 -20.18 -26.44
C ALA A 222 41.61 -20.99 -25.86
N SER A 223 41.34 -22.05 -25.10
CA SER A 223 42.37 -22.97 -24.59
C SER A 223 43.15 -23.63 -25.74
N LYS A 224 42.46 -24.14 -26.76
CA LYS A 224 43.10 -24.74 -27.95
C LYS A 224 43.99 -23.74 -28.69
N ARG A 225 43.55 -22.49 -28.84
CA ARG A 225 44.36 -21.40 -29.45
C ARG A 225 45.60 -21.07 -28.62
N ASN A 226 45.48 -21.05 -27.29
CA ASN A 226 46.61 -20.76 -26.40
C ASN A 226 47.63 -21.90 -26.37
N ALA A 227 47.17 -23.17 -26.37
CA ALA A 227 48.04 -24.35 -26.47
C ALA A 227 48.83 -24.38 -27.79
N GLN A 228 48.19 -24.01 -28.91
CA GLN A 228 48.85 -23.89 -30.22
C GLN A 228 49.91 -22.78 -30.25
N LYS A 229 49.68 -21.64 -29.59
CA LYS A 229 50.66 -20.54 -29.49
C LYS A 229 51.85 -20.85 -28.59
N ALA A 230 51.69 -21.77 -27.63
CA ALA A 230 52.75 -22.16 -26.70
C ALA A 230 53.71 -23.24 -27.26
N GLY A 231 53.54 -23.67 -28.52
CA GLY A 231 54.45 -24.61 -29.18
C GLY A 231 54.37 -26.06 -28.66
N ALA A 232 53.32 -26.42 -27.92
CA ALA A 232 53.10 -27.80 -27.51
C ALA A 232 52.56 -28.63 -28.70
N PRO A 233 53.03 -29.87 -28.93
CA PRO A 233 52.47 -30.73 -29.96
C PRO A 233 50.99 -30.93 -29.68
N VAL A 234 50.16 -30.59 -30.67
CA VAL A 234 48.71 -30.77 -30.62
C VAL A 234 48.43 -32.26 -30.74
N ASN A 235 48.50 -32.97 -29.62
CA ASN A 235 47.74 -34.18 -29.42
C ASN A 235 46.53 -33.80 -28.56
N VAL A 236 45.64 -33.00 -29.15
CA VAL A 236 44.25 -32.97 -28.68
C VAL A 236 43.61 -34.19 -29.31
N ASN A 237 43.97 -35.37 -28.79
CA ASN A 237 42.95 -36.38 -28.65
C ASN A 237 41.85 -35.65 -27.86
N THR A 238 40.66 -35.56 -28.43
CA THR A 238 39.44 -35.61 -27.61
C THR A 238 39.75 -36.48 -26.40
N PRO A 239 39.47 -36.09 -25.14
CA PRO A 239 39.63 -37.05 -24.06
C PRO A 239 38.90 -38.28 -24.57
N ASP A 240 39.65 -39.35 -24.89
CA ASP A 240 39.05 -40.57 -25.43
C ASP A 240 37.93 -40.81 -24.45
N GLU A 241 36.69 -40.77 -24.95
CA GLU A 241 35.52 -40.81 -24.10
C GLU A 241 35.70 -42.06 -23.27
N VAL A 242 36.16 -41.88 -22.02
CA VAL A 242 36.83 -42.97 -21.33
C VAL A 242 35.70 -43.96 -21.10
N SER A 243 35.76 -45.10 -21.80
CA SER A 243 34.67 -46.05 -21.85
C SER A 243 34.19 -46.30 -20.42
N GLY A 244 32.88 -46.37 -20.20
CA GLY A 244 32.31 -46.60 -18.86
C GLY A 244 32.93 -47.82 -18.17
N GLU A 245 33.48 -48.75 -18.95
CA GLU A 245 34.26 -49.92 -18.53
C GLU A 245 35.54 -49.55 -17.75
N VAL A 246 36.27 -48.50 -18.15
CA VAL A 246 37.46 -48.03 -17.45
C VAL A 246 37.07 -47.39 -16.12
N PHE A 247 35.97 -46.63 -16.08
CA PHE A 247 35.46 -46.09 -14.82
C PHE A 247 34.97 -47.21 -13.89
N ALA A 248 34.31 -48.23 -14.43
CA ALA A 248 33.93 -49.42 -13.67
C ALA A 248 35.17 -50.15 -13.13
N ALA A 249 36.21 -50.33 -13.94
CA ALA A 249 37.46 -50.96 -13.52
C ALA A 249 38.18 -50.18 -12.41
N ILE A 250 38.25 -48.85 -12.53
CA ILE A 250 38.81 -47.97 -11.49
C ILE A 250 37.98 -48.07 -10.20
N ALA A 251 36.65 -48.07 -10.31
CA ALA A 251 35.77 -48.20 -9.16
C ALA A 251 35.94 -49.56 -8.45
N THR A 252 36.04 -50.66 -9.20
CA THR A 252 36.29 -51.99 -8.64
C THR A 252 37.66 -52.08 -7.97
N ALA A 253 38.71 -51.52 -8.59
CA ALA A 253 40.04 -51.52 -8.00
C ALA A 253 40.11 -50.71 -6.70
N LEU A 254 39.41 -49.57 -6.64
CA LEU A 254 39.29 -48.79 -5.40
C LEU A 254 38.49 -49.53 -4.33
N TYR A 255 37.45 -50.26 -4.72
CA TYR A 255 36.66 -51.09 -3.80
C TYR A 255 37.51 -52.22 -3.20
N GLU A 256 38.23 -52.98 -4.03
CA GLU A 256 39.15 -54.03 -3.55
C GLU A 256 40.25 -53.47 -2.63
N MET A 257 40.85 -52.33 -3.00
CA MET A 257 41.84 -51.68 -2.16
C MET A 257 41.25 -51.20 -0.83
N SER A 258 39.97 -50.83 -0.80
CA SER A 258 39.29 -50.45 0.44
C SER A 258 38.94 -51.65 1.32
N ASP A 259 38.63 -52.79 0.72
CA ASP A 259 38.31 -54.05 1.42
C ASP A 259 39.57 -54.66 2.07
N ASP A 260 40.71 -54.63 1.36
CA ASP A 260 42.02 -55.06 1.90
C ASP A 260 42.51 -54.19 3.08
N ASN A 261 41.98 -52.98 3.23
CA ASN A 261 42.33 -52.04 4.29
C ASN A 261 41.44 -52.18 5.54
N HIS A 262 40.51 -53.13 5.56
CA HIS A 262 39.71 -53.45 6.74
C HIS A 262 40.44 -54.47 7.63
N ASP A 263 40.83 -54.03 8.84
CA ASP A 263 41.33 -54.91 9.88
C ASP A 263 40.28 -55.97 10.23
N ILE A 264 40.58 -57.25 10.00
CA ILE A 264 39.74 -58.34 10.48
C ILE A 264 39.82 -58.34 12.01
N GLU A 265 38.84 -57.74 12.68
CA GLU A 265 38.80 -57.65 14.14
C GLU A 265 38.71 -59.05 14.76
N HIS A 266 39.78 -59.51 15.40
CA HIS A 266 39.75 -60.72 16.22
C HIS A 266 38.82 -60.50 17.43
N THR A 267 37.72 -61.26 17.49
CA THR A 267 36.65 -61.16 18.50
C THR A 267 37.08 -61.70 19.88
N VAL A 268 38.19 -61.21 20.43
CA VAL A 268 38.64 -61.55 21.80
C VAL A 268 38.57 -60.31 22.68
N LEU A 269 37.45 -60.18 23.39
CA LEU A 269 37.19 -59.10 24.35
C LEU A 269 37.92 -59.35 25.68
N THR A 270 39.10 -58.76 25.86
CA THR A 270 39.83 -58.78 27.15
C THR A 270 39.39 -57.60 28.03
N ILE A 271 38.35 -57.78 28.85
CA ILE A 271 37.87 -56.73 29.76
C ILE A 271 38.66 -56.75 31.07
N ARG A 272 39.56 -55.78 31.26
CA ARG A 272 40.20 -55.51 32.56
C ARG A 272 39.25 -54.70 33.44
N LYS A 273 38.71 -55.32 34.50
CA LYS A 273 37.82 -54.66 35.48
C LYS A 273 38.62 -53.70 36.36
N VAL A 274 38.71 -52.43 35.97
CA VAL A 274 39.33 -51.38 36.80
C VAL A 274 38.35 -51.00 37.92
N ARG A 275 38.64 -51.37 39.17
CA ARG A 275 37.91 -50.84 40.33
C ARG A 275 38.27 -49.36 40.49
N ARG A 276 37.40 -48.45 40.06
CA ARG A 276 37.56 -47.02 40.37
C ARG A 276 37.16 -46.80 41.83
N ALA A 277 38.08 -46.29 42.64
CA ALA A 277 37.77 -45.83 43.99
C ALA A 277 36.79 -44.65 43.92
N TYR A 278 35.81 -44.62 44.82
CA TYR A 278 34.77 -43.58 44.86
C TYR A 278 35.42 -42.20 45.04
N SER A 279 35.15 -41.27 44.11
CA SER A 279 35.58 -39.87 44.20
C SER A 279 34.39 -39.00 44.65
N PRO A 280 34.51 -38.25 45.75
CA PRO A 280 33.45 -37.34 46.21
C PRO A 280 33.13 -36.24 45.20
N TRP A 281 34.09 -35.92 44.32
CA TRP A 281 34.01 -34.81 43.36
C TRP A 281 33.00 -35.03 42.22
N SER A 282 32.64 -36.28 41.91
CA SER A 282 31.58 -36.59 40.94
C SER A 282 30.27 -37.01 41.60
N SER A 283 30.13 -36.82 42.92
CA SER A 283 28.93 -37.28 43.62
C SER A 283 27.78 -36.29 43.43
N LYS A 284 26.68 -36.79 42.87
CA LYS A 284 25.49 -36.01 42.49
C LYS A 284 24.77 -35.37 43.70
N ILE A 285 25.11 -35.80 44.91
CA ILE A 285 24.57 -35.29 46.17
C ILE A 285 24.94 -33.82 46.42
N TYR A 286 26.10 -33.35 45.93
CA TYR A 286 26.51 -31.94 46.07
C TYR A 286 25.90 -31.01 45.01
N SER A 287 25.28 -31.57 43.97
CA SER A 287 24.68 -30.80 42.86
C SER A 287 23.17 -30.53 43.02
N LEU A 288 22.55 -31.05 44.09
CA LEU A 288 21.13 -30.83 44.36
C LEU A 288 20.93 -29.67 45.33
N ARG A 289 20.08 -28.72 44.96
CA ARG A 289 19.76 -27.54 45.76
C ARG A 289 18.87 -27.95 46.94
N GLU A 290 19.35 -27.75 48.17
CA GLU A 290 18.55 -28.00 49.37
C GLU A 290 17.41 -26.97 49.48
N THR A 291 16.20 -27.44 49.78
CA THR A 291 15.05 -26.58 50.04
C THR A 291 15.07 -26.09 51.50
N PRO A 292 14.74 -24.82 51.76
CA PRO A 292 14.80 -24.26 53.10
C PRO A 292 13.76 -24.93 54.02
N ARG A 293 14.19 -25.28 55.23
CA ARG A 293 13.30 -25.82 56.27
C ARG A 293 12.41 -24.71 56.81
N LYS A 294 11.10 -25.01 56.94
CA LYS A 294 10.10 -24.14 57.58
C LYS A 294 10.37 -23.99 59.07
#